data_AF-A0A6C0BEK4-F1
#
_entry.id   AF-A0A6C0BEK4-F1
#
_cell.length_a   1.000
_cell.length_b   1.000
_cell.length_c   1.000
_cell.angle_alpha   90.00
_cell.angle_beta   90.00
_cell.angle_gamma   90.00
#
_symmetry.space_group_name_H-M   'P 1'
#
loop_
_entity.id
_entity.type
_entity.pdbx_description
1 polymer ?
#
loop_
_entity_poly.entity_id
_entity_poly.type
_entity_poly.pdbx_seq_one_letter_code
_entity_poly.pdbx_strand_id
1 'polypeptide(L)'
;MPKSQVSQSNVPSKVQQQSAGLEQDEVELTDVKTEKFMPKRFHFSSTPVVKDDTHQTCFPKYLKDMNIESTVQNIKTKGRPLVIMTDDIEMDKGGFPQHNVKFHGPSNNSNKRANFDIPRNKSSEHLFTFIEAVDKLLNDEVNKKENKNGLLSWQDKSKKDCPIEKPSYINTIQTTKPPKKKLGEEASEKKEFVPWQKINVKLNKQYVKGKDSSEGGLSTLIYYGENEEPEETPNITDVEKHFGYGCTAKFIISFTRVHIDKNENTARFSLKCLQINVTKKPNFKKATSIQLNRNMFSKKKPVVEVEVEVNQEDKDDEEDEGEDEGEDNHDEGDKEEEDEGEEDNQDKDKKETQKEETQEEEDEEEEEETQEEVVVVVPPKKTPVKNVPKKEVQKKTVVKKT
;
A
#
# COMPACT_ATOMS: atom_id res chain seq x y z
N MET A 1 10.87 -61.17 -16.79
CA MET A 1 10.06 -60.23 -15.99
C MET A 1 10.98 -59.36 -15.15
N PRO A 2 11.26 -58.11 -15.55
CA PRO A 2 12.02 -57.18 -14.72
C PRO A 2 11.08 -56.36 -13.83
N LYS A 3 11.49 -56.14 -12.57
CA LYS A 3 10.77 -55.34 -11.59
C LYS A 3 10.97 -53.86 -11.90
N SER A 4 9.86 -53.15 -12.10
CA SER A 4 9.82 -51.69 -12.28
C SER A 4 10.18 -51.01 -10.96
N GLN A 5 11.24 -50.19 -10.97
CA GLN A 5 11.60 -49.32 -9.86
C GLN A 5 10.79 -48.03 -9.95
N VAL A 6 10.01 -47.77 -8.90
CA VAL A 6 9.29 -46.51 -8.69
C VAL A 6 10.31 -45.45 -8.25
N SER A 7 10.50 -44.45 -9.09
CA SER A 7 11.27 -43.24 -8.83
C SER A 7 10.54 -42.37 -7.82
N GLN A 8 11.10 -42.24 -6.62
CA GLN A 8 10.67 -41.26 -5.63
C GLN A 8 11.15 -39.87 -6.07
N SER A 9 10.21 -38.98 -6.34
CA SER A 9 10.44 -37.56 -6.62
C SER A 9 10.91 -36.84 -5.36
N ASN A 10 12.15 -36.33 -5.40
CA ASN A 10 12.68 -35.37 -4.45
C ASN A 10 11.87 -34.08 -4.49
N VAL A 11 11.13 -33.78 -3.42
CA VAL A 11 10.60 -32.43 -3.16
C VAL A 11 11.59 -31.71 -2.23
N PRO A 12 12.28 -30.65 -2.67
CA PRO A 12 13.14 -29.88 -1.78
C PRO A 12 12.30 -29.00 -0.85
N SER A 13 12.04 -29.50 0.36
CA SER A 13 11.53 -28.71 1.49
C SER A 13 12.67 -27.95 2.17
N LYS A 14 12.73 -26.64 1.95
CA LYS A 14 13.10 -25.55 2.89
C LYS A 14 13.51 -24.32 2.10
N VAL A 15 12.52 -23.53 1.69
CA VAL A 15 12.75 -22.10 1.46
C VAL A 15 12.87 -21.48 2.85
N GLN A 16 14.10 -21.21 3.29
CA GLN A 16 14.34 -20.34 4.44
C GLN A 16 13.79 -18.96 4.09
N GLN A 17 12.60 -18.65 4.60
CA GLN A 17 12.07 -17.30 4.63
C GLN A 17 12.99 -16.46 5.52
N GLN A 18 13.97 -15.80 4.91
CA GLN A 18 14.65 -14.67 5.54
C GLN A 18 13.69 -13.49 5.49
N SER A 19 12.72 -13.46 6.41
CA SER A 19 12.11 -12.20 6.81
C SER A 19 13.24 -11.38 7.44
N ALA A 20 13.54 -10.23 6.84
CA ALA A 20 14.57 -9.34 7.35
C ALA A 20 14.18 -8.85 8.76
N GLY A 21 14.72 -9.51 9.78
CA GLY A 21 15.04 -8.96 11.11
C GLY A 21 14.01 -8.00 11.73
N LEU A 22 12.72 -8.30 11.65
CA LEU A 22 11.78 -7.83 12.65
C LEU A 22 11.79 -8.93 13.71
N GLU A 23 12.49 -8.70 14.82
CA GLU A 23 12.14 -9.39 16.06
C GLU A 23 10.61 -9.27 16.21
N GLN A 24 9.95 -10.34 16.68
CA GLN A 24 8.51 -10.33 16.96
C GLN A 24 8.19 -9.40 18.15
N ASP A 25 8.65 -8.17 18.11
CA ASP A 25 8.10 -7.08 18.89
C ASP A 25 6.61 -7.05 18.55
N GLU A 26 5.77 -7.29 19.56
CA GLU A 26 4.32 -7.24 19.44
C GLU A 26 3.92 -5.95 18.72
N VAL A 27 3.46 -6.10 17.47
CA VAL A 27 2.96 -4.98 16.68
C VAL A 27 1.62 -4.60 17.29
N GLU A 28 1.63 -3.63 18.19
CA GLU A 28 0.41 -3.09 18.79
C GLU A 28 -0.52 -2.59 17.67
N LEU A 29 -1.73 -3.11 17.56
CA LEU A 29 -2.70 -2.66 16.55
C LEU A 29 -3.47 -1.45 17.08
N THR A 30 -3.69 -0.46 16.23
CA THR A 30 -4.54 0.70 16.56
C THR A 30 -5.89 0.55 15.87
N ASP A 31 -6.98 0.59 16.62
CA ASP A 31 -8.31 0.60 16.02
C ASP A 31 -8.59 1.98 15.39
N VAL A 32 -9.13 1.97 14.17
CA VAL A 32 -9.48 3.16 13.39
C VAL A 32 -10.51 4.06 14.09
N LYS A 33 -11.38 3.49 14.94
CA LYS A 33 -12.39 4.24 15.72
C LYS A 33 -11.83 5.02 16.88
N THR A 34 -10.55 4.87 17.20
CA THR A 34 -10.02 5.45 18.43
C THR A 34 -10.09 6.98 18.38
N GLU A 35 -11.00 7.55 19.20
CA GLU A 35 -11.08 9.00 19.48
C GLU A 35 -9.74 9.57 20.01
N LYS A 36 -8.83 8.67 20.42
CA LYS A 36 -7.49 8.97 20.91
C LYS A 36 -6.45 9.17 19.81
N PHE A 37 -6.79 8.98 18.54
CA PHE A 37 -5.86 9.24 17.45
C PHE A 37 -5.55 10.74 17.34
N MET A 38 -4.25 11.07 17.43
CA MET A 38 -3.78 12.46 17.37
C MET A 38 -2.75 12.60 16.25
N PRO A 39 -3.11 13.19 15.09
CA PRO A 39 -2.19 13.32 13.95
C PRO A 39 -0.84 13.95 14.32
N LYS A 40 -0.83 14.92 15.25
CA LYS A 40 0.40 15.60 15.71
C LYS A 40 1.44 14.68 16.37
N ARG A 41 1.07 13.43 16.72
CA ARG A 41 1.98 12.42 17.28
C ARG A 41 2.75 11.65 16.20
N PHE A 42 2.58 12.04 14.93
CA PHE A 42 3.45 11.60 13.84
C PHE A 42 4.77 12.36 13.79
N HIS A 43 5.81 11.63 13.45
CA HIS A 43 7.08 12.16 12.99
C HIS A 43 7.59 11.32 11.83
N PHE A 44 8.28 11.91 10.87
CA PHE A 44 8.77 11.21 9.69
C PHE A 44 10.29 11.11 9.77
N SER A 45 10.81 9.91 10.01
CA SER A 45 12.25 9.69 9.98
C SER A 45 12.75 9.72 8.54
N SER A 46 13.72 10.60 8.31
CA SER A 46 14.48 10.78 7.09
C SER A 46 15.39 9.58 6.77
N THR A 47 15.78 9.45 5.51
CA THR A 47 16.83 8.52 5.07
C THR A 47 17.96 9.27 4.39
N PRO A 48 19.18 8.71 4.33
CA PRO A 48 20.25 9.25 3.51
C PRO A 48 19.81 9.37 2.04
N VAL A 49 20.26 10.43 1.37
CA VAL A 49 20.01 10.61 -0.07
C VAL A 49 20.82 9.59 -0.85
N VAL A 50 20.14 8.79 -1.66
CA VAL A 50 20.77 7.91 -2.65
C VAL A 50 20.84 8.69 -3.97
N LYS A 51 22.05 8.85 -4.53
CA LYS A 51 22.31 9.73 -5.68
C LYS A 51 21.48 9.36 -6.90
N ASP A 52 21.35 8.06 -7.18
CA ASP A 52 20.71 7.54 -8.39
C ASP A 52 19.24 7.15 -8.19
N ASP A 53 18.70 7.32 -6.98
CA ASP A 53 17.28 7.08 -6.73
C ASP A 53 16.46 8.29 -7.22
N THR A 54 15.40 8.03 -7.98
CA THR A 54 14.45 9.06 -8.42
C THR A 54 13.54 9.53 -7.29
N HIS A 55 13.54 8.81 -6.16
CA HIS A 55 12.72 9.12 -5.01
C HIS A 55 13.55 9.36 -3.76
N GLN A 56 13.03 10.20 -2.87
CA GLN A 56 13.41 10.25 -1.47
C GLN A 56 12.30 9.60 -0.64
N THR A 57 12.66 8.94 0.45
CA THR A 57 11.69 8.28 1.32
C THR A 57 11.80 8.83 2.74
N CYS A 58 10.66 9.09 3.37
CA CYS A 58 10.56 9.28 4.82
C CYS A 58 9.66 8.19 5.42
N PHE A 59 10.02 7.68 6.59
CA PHE A 59 9.27 6.64 7.28
C PHE A 59 8.46 7.25 8.43
N PRO A 60 7.11 7.18 8.39
CA PRO A 60 6.29 7.66 9.49
C PRO A 60 6.50 6.81 10.73
N LYS A 61 6.62 7.49 11.86
CA LYS A 61 6.60 6.94 13.21
C LYS A 61 5.48 7.61 13.97
N TYR A 62 4.75 6.84 14.76
CA TYR A 62 3.66 7.30 15.60
C TYR A 62 3.95 6.93 17.05
N LEU A 63 3.80 7.88 17.96
CA LEU A 63 3.96 7.65 19.40
C LEU A 63 2.61 7.29 20.01
N LYS A 64 2.36 5.99 20.20
CA LYS A 64 1.07 5.47 20.69
C LYS A 64 0.80 5.76 22.16
N ASP A 65 1.81 5.61 23.01
CA ASP A 65 1.67 5.82 24.45
C ASP A 65 1.34 7.29 24.75
N MET A 66 0.08 7.53 25.12
CA MET A 66 -0.48 8.85 25.38
C MET A 66 0.07 9.49 26.66
N ASN A 67 0.70 8.71 27.55
CA ASN A 67 1.32 9.22 28.77
C ASN A 67 2.68 9.89 28.49
N ILE A 68 3.26 9.65 27.32
CA ILE A 68 4.50 10.28 26.88
C ILE A 68 4.17 11.55 26.10
N GLU A 69 4.84 12.64 26.44
CA GLU A 69 4.73 13.91 25.72
C GLU A 69 5.15 13.75 24.25
N SER A 70 4.37 14.33 23.34
CA SER A 70 4.56 14.25 21.89
C SER A 70 5.69 15.15 21.37
N THR A 71 6.91 14.95 21.85
CA THR A 71 8.10 15.64 21.36
C THR A 71 8.75 14.87 20.21
N VAL A 72 9.44 15.58 19.31
CA VAL A 72 10.16 14.95 18.18
C VAL A 72 11.14 13.87 18.66
N GLN A 73 11.85 14.14 19.77
CA GLN A 73 12.80 13.19 20.34
C GLN A 73 12.12 11.92 20.87
N ASN A 74 10.97 12.06 21.54
CA ASN A 74 10.20 10.91 22.02
C ASN A 74 9.64 10.09 20.86
N ILE A 75 9.12 10.73 19.80
CA ILE A 75 8.60 9.99 18.64
C ILE A 75 9.75 9.31 17.87
N LYS A 76 10.93 9.94 17.74
CA LYS A 76 12.10 9.32 17.10
C LYS A 76 12.57 8.05 17.81
N THR A 77 12.60 8.08 19.14
CA THR A 77 13.14 7.00 19.99
C THR A 77 12.12 5.91 20.31
N LYS A 78 10.88 6.29 20.61
CA LYS A 78 9.82 5.39 21.08
C LYS A 78 8.68 5.20 20.07
N GLY A 79 8.61 6.04 19.04
CA GLY A 79 7.61 5.90 17.99
C GLY A 79 7.82 4.62 17.18
N ARG A 80 6.70 4.05 16.74
CA ARG A 80 6.64 2.83 15.94
C ARG A 80 5.87 3.09 14.65
N PRO A 81 6.02 2.25 13.61
CA PRO A 81 5.13 2.30 12.46
C PRO A 81 3.67 2.21 12.93
N LEU A 82 2.81 3.05 12.37
CA LEU A 82 1.39 2.95 12.65
C LEU A 82 0.80 1.80 11.83
N VAL A 83 0.09 0.90 12.50
CA VAL A 83 -0.71 -0.16 11.90
C VAL A 83 -2.11 -0.01 12.44
N ILE A 84 -3.08 0.12 11.55
CA ILE A 84 -4.48 0.25 11.89
C ILE A 84 -5.27 -1.00 11.49
N MET A 85 -6.31 -1.30 12.27
CA MET A 85 -7.35 -2.25 11.90
C MET A 85 -8.62 -1.49 11.53
N THR A 86 -9.21 -1.82 10.39
CA THR A 86 -10.47 -1.23 9.94
C THR A 86 -11.68 -1.99 10.50
N ASP A 87 -12.84 -1.34 10.42
CA ASP A 87 -14.13 -2.02 10.46
C ASP A 87 -14.33 -2.94 9.24
N ASP A 88 -15.45 -3.65 9.24
CA ASP A 88 -16.00 -4.27 8.04
C ASP A 88 -16.32 -3.20 7.00
N ILE A 89 -15.68 -3.29 5.84
CA ILE A 89 -15.87 -2.40 4.70
C ILE A 89 -16.47 -3.19 3.54
N GLU A 90 -17.59 -2.71 3.03
CA GLU A 90 -18.21 -3.17 1.80
C GLU A 90 -17.44 -2.62 0.59
N MET A 91 -17.05 -3.50 -0.32
CA MET A 91 -16.33 -3.17 -1.55
C MET A 91 -17.31 -2.99 -2.71
N ASP A 92 -18.19 -2.00 -2.60
CA ASP A 92 -19.25 -1.66 -3.57
C ASP A 92 -18.75 -0.94 -4.83
N LYS A 93 -17.49 -0.47 -4.79
CA LYS A 93 -16.70 0.15 -5.87
C LYS A 93 -15.22 -0.15 -5.63
N GLY A 94 -14.37 0.13 -6.63
CA GLY A 94 -12.92 -0.05 -6.50
C GLY A 94 -12.49 -1.51 -6.62
N GLY A 95 -11.66 -1.96 -5.68
CA GLY A 95 -10.99 -3.27 -5.76
C GLY A 95 -9.68 -3.22 -6.56
N PHE A 96 -9.25 -4.34 -7.12
CA PHE A 96 -8.04 -4.41 -7.92
C PHE A 96 -8.22 -3.70 -9.28
N PRO A 97 -7.19 -3.00 -9.78
CA PRO A 97 -7.23 -2.46 -11.13
C PRO A 97 -7.34 -3.60 -12.14
N GLN A 98 -8.16 -3.40 -13.17
CA GLN A 98 -8.24 -4.35 -14.30
C GLN A 98 -6.86 -4.57 -14.91
N HIS A 99 -6.61 -5.79 -15.38
CA HIS A 99 -5.37 -6.09 -16.07
C HIS A 99 -5.28 -5.28 -17.37
N ASN A 100 -4.06 -4.87 -17.72
CA ASN A 100 -3.79 -4.07 -18.89
C ASN A 100 -2.35 -4.35 -19.32
N VAL A 101 -2.18 -4.99 -20.47
CA VAL A 101 -0.90 -5.51 -20.94
C VAL A 101 0.15 -4.40 -21.04
N LYS A 102 -0.23 -3.18 -21.43
CA LYS A 102 0.68 -2.03 -21.56
C LYS A 102 1.32 -1.63 -20.23
N PHE A 103 0.54 -1.64 -19.14
CA PHE A 103 1.02 -1.17 -17.83
C PHE A 103 1.53 -2.31 -16.95
N HIS A 104 0.95 -3.49 -17.12
CA HIS A 104 1.15 -4.63 -16.25
C HIS A 104 2.05 -5.71 -16.88
N GLY A 105 2.31 -5.66 -18.18
CA GLY A 105 2.96 -6.73 -18.93
C GLY A 105 1.97 -7.85 -19.30
N PRO A 106 2.42 -8.93 -19.94
CA PRO A 106 1.53 -9.96 -20.52
C PRO A 106 0.82 -10.84 -19.49
N SER A 107 1.23 -10.82 -18.22
CA SER A 107 0.70 -11.69 -17.18
C SER A 107 -0.38 -11.03 -16.32
N ASN A 108 -1.54 -11.67 -16.20
CA ASN A 108 -2.60 -11.27 -15.28
C ASN A 108 -2.14 -11.20 -13.82
N ASN A 109 -1.10 -11.96 -13.47
CA ASN A 109 -0.45 -12.00 -12.16
C ASN A 109 0.61 -10.93 -11.94
N SER A 110 0.63 -9.90 -12.77
CA SER A 110 1.57 -8.79 -12.62
C SER A 110 1.51 -8.19 -11.23
N ASN A 111 2.64 -8.24 -10.55
CA ASN A 111 2.84 -7.56 -9.28
C ASN A 111 2.63 -6.04 -9.38
N LYS A 112 2.64 -5.44 -10.58
CA LYS A 112 2.29 -4.03 -10.75
C LYS A 112 0.81 -3.75 -10.37
N ARG A 113 -0.07 -4.78 -10.44
CA ARG A 113 -1.47 -4.75 -9.99
C ARG A 113 -1.66 -4.99 -8.50
N ALA A 114 -0.58 -5.17 -7.73
CA ALA A 114 -0.64 -5.46 -6.29
C ALA A 114 -0.98 -4.22 -5.45
N ASN A 115 -2.07 -3.56 -5.82
CA ASN A 115 -2.71 -2.48 -5.12
C ASN A 115 -4.20 -2.54 -5.41
N PHE A 116 -5.02 -2.08 -4.48
CA PHE A 116 -6.46 -2.02 -4.63
C PHE A 116 -6.98 -0.68 -4.09
N ASP A 117 -8.14 -0.28 -4.57
CA ASP A 117 -8.79 0.95 -4.14
C ASP A 117 -9.93 0.63 -3.18
N ILE A 118 -9.87 1.20 -1.97
CA ILE A 118 -10.97 1.17 -0.99
C ILE A 118 -11.90 2.37 -1.27
N PRO A 119 -13.20 2.17 -1.52
CA PRO A 119 -14.14 3.25 -1.77
C PRO A 119 -14.61 3.94 -0.50
N ARG A 120 -14.93 5.24 -0.61
CA ARG A 120 -15.71 5.94 0.42
C ARG A 120 -17.17 5.53 0.31
N ASN A 121 -17.67 4.92 1.38
CA ASN A 121 -19.07 4.60 1.56
C ASN A 121 -19.38 4.59 3.07
N LYS A 122 -20.61 4.24 3.46
CA LYS A 122 -21.04 4.25 4.87
C LYS A 122 -20.16 3.37 5.77
N SER A 123 -19.67 2.24 5.25
CA SER A 123 -18.89 1.26 6.01
C SER A 123 -17.42 1.65 6.18
N SER A 124 -16.88 2.49 5.30
CA SER A 124 -15.48 2.94 5.34
C SER A 124 -15.28 4.33 5.97
N GLU A 125 -16.33 4.96 6.49
CA GLU A 125 -16.29 6.36 6.93
C GLU A 125 -15.28 6.63 8.06
N HIS A 126 -15.10 5.70 9.00
CA HIS A 126 -14.06 5.82 10.04
C HIS A 126 -12.65 5.82 9.44
N LEU A 127 -12.39 4.96 8.45
CA LEU A 127 -11.11 4.94 7.74
C LEU A 127 -10.87 6.25 6.99
N PHE A 128 -11.89 6.76 6.29
CA PHE A 128 -11.77 8.04 5.59
C PHE A 128 -11.54 9.20 6.55
N THR A 129 -12.30 9.29 7.64
CA THR A 129 -12.10 10.32 8.67
C THR A 129 -10.68 10.25 9.27
N PHE A 130 -10.19 9.04 9.54
CA PHE A 130 -8.83 8.83 10.02
C PHE A 130 -7.78 9.36 9.04
N ILE A 131 -7.90 8.98 7.77
CA ILE A 131 -6.96 9.39 6.72
C ILE A 131 -7.08 10.90 6.41
N GLU A 132 -8.29 11.48 6.45
CA GLU A 132 -8.50 12.92 6.31
C GLU A 132 -7.74 13.71 7.39
N ALA A 133 -7.70 13.20 8.63
CA ALA A 133 -6.96 13.84 9.70
C ALA A 133 -5.43 13.80 9.47
N VAL A 134 -4.91 12.72 8.87
CA VAL A 134 -3.50 12.60 8.44
C VAL A 134 -3.21 13.53 7.25
N ASP A 135 -4.06 13.47 6.22
CA ASP A 135 -3.95 14.31 5.02
C ASP A 135 -3.99 15.80 5.42
N LYS A 136 -4.86 16.19 6.36
CA LYS A 136 -4.94 17.56 6.88
C LYS A 136 -3.64 17.99 7.53
N LEU A 137 -3.03 17.16 8.39
CA LEU A 137 -1.73 17.47 9.01
C LEU A 137 -0.68 17.74 7.95
N LEU A 138 -0.55 16.83 6.97
CA LEU A 138 0.47 16.95 5.93
C LEU A 138 0.19 18.13 5.01
N ASN A 139 -1.05 18.37 4.61
CA ASN A 139 -1.42 19.51 3.79
C ASN A 139 -1.15 20.84 4.52
N ASP A 140 -1.48 20.92 5.82
CA ASP A 140 -1.22 22.11 6.63
C ASP A 140 0.28 22.37 6.82
N GLU A 141 1.09 21.34 7.12
CA GLU A 141 2.53 21.50 7.37
C GLU A 141 3.36 21.60 6.08
N VAL A 142 3.03 20.81 5.06
CA VAL A 142 3.80 20.73 3.81
C VAL A 142 3.34 21.80 2.82
N ASN A 143 2.05 21.85 2.47
CA ASN A 143 1.58 22.74 1.42
C ASN A 143 1.37 24.16 1.93
N LYS A 144 0.70 24.34 3.08
CA LYS A 144 0.37 25.69 3.58
C LYS A 144 1.53 26.37 4.29
N LYS A 145 2.32 25.61 5.06
CA LYS A 145 3.51 26.13 5.79
C LYS A 145 4.82 25.88 5.04
N GLU A 146 4.77 25.37 3.82
CA GLU A 146 5.94 25.12 2.95
C GLU A 146 7.01 24.24 3.62
N ASN A 147 6.59 23.31 4.48
CA ASN A 147 7.47 22.42 5.24
C ASN A 147 8.53 23.16 6.09
N LYS A 148 8.27 24.40 6.53
CA LYS A 148 9.22 25.21 7.34
C LYS A 148 9.64 24.55 8.66
N ASN A 149 8.78 23.71 9.23
CA ASN A 149 9.07 22.95 10.44
C ASN A 149 9.92 21.69 10.19
N GLY A 150 10.25 21.39 8.93
CA GLY A 150 11.04 20.21 8.55
C GLY A 150 10.32 18.88 8.84
N LEU A 151 8.99 18.85 8.69
CA LEU A 151 8.20 17.64 8.90
C LEU A 151 8.66 16.52 7.96
N LEU A 152 8.91 16.87 6.69
CA LEU A 152 9.57 16.00 5.71
C LEU A 152 11.04 16.42 5.57
N SER A 153 11.95 15.46 5.71
CA SER A 153 13.39 15.71 5.70
C SER A 153 14.17 14.56 5.08
N TRP A 154 15.40 14.86 4.64
CA TRP A 154 16.40 13.89 4.19
C TRP A 154 17.62 13.96 5.13
N GLN A 155 18.45 12.91 5.14
CA GLN A 155 19.70 12.92 5.92
C GLN A 155 20.89 13.25 5.05
N ASP A 156 21.68 14.21 5.49
CA ASP A 156 22.96 14.53 4.86
C ASP A 156 24.04 13.47 5.17
N LYS A 157 25.24 13.68 4.61
CA LYS A 157 26.40 12.80 4.85
C LYS A 157 26.82 12.73 6.32
N SER A 158 26.48 13.75 7.11
CA SER A 158 26.72 13.85 8.54
C SER A 158 25.56 13.28 9.38
N LYS A 159 24.56 12.65 8.75
CA LYS A 159 23.35 12.11 9.38
C LYS A 159 22.49 13.18 10.08
N LYS A 160 22.63 14.44 9.67
CA LYS A 160 21.76 15.53 10.12
C LYS A 160 20.53 15.59 9.23
N ASP A 161 19.38 15.83 9.84
CA ASP A 161 18.13 16.02 9.11
C ASP A 161 18.12 17.41 8.46
N CYS A 162 17.92 17.43 7.15
CA CYS A 162 17.75 18.61 6.33
C CYS A 162 16.31 18.64 5.80
N PRO A 163 15.54 19.73 6.02
CA PRO A 163 14.20 19.87 5.47
C PRO A 163 14.20 19.71 3.94
N ILE A 164 13.16 19.08 3.41
CA ILE A 164 12.91 19.14 1.96
C ILE A 164 12.34 20.51 1.65
N GLU A 165 12.93 21.20 0.66
CA GLU A 165 12.53 22.55 0.28
C GLU A 165 11.26 22.52 -0.57
N LYS A 166 10.22 23.24 -0.12
CA LYS A 166 8.95 23.46 -0.85
C LYS A 166 8.32 22.20 -1.48
N PRO A 167 8.22 21.05 -0.80
CA PRO A 167 7.54 19.89 -1.37
C PRO A 167 6.04 20.15 -1.50
N SER A 168 5.41 19.52 -2.49
CA SER A 168 3.96 19.51 -2.65
C SER A 168 3.39 18.16 -2.23
N TYR A 169 2.52 18.15 -1.22
CA TYR A 169 1.84 16.95 -0.76
C TYR A 169 0.55 16.69 -1.54
N ILE A 170 0.41 15.47 -2.03
CA ILE A 170 -0.82 14.96 -2.65
C ILE A 170 -1.54 14.08 -1.63
N ASN A 171 -2.81 14.44 -1.37
CA ASN A 171 -3.68 13.72 -0.44
C ASN A 171 -3.77 12.22 -0.76
N THR A 172 -3.84 11.44 0.31
CA THR A 172 -4.02 9.98 0.25
C THR A 172 -5.44 9.65 -0.25
N ILE A 173 -6.44 10.44 0.17
CA ILE A 173 -7.79 10.37 -0.38
C ILE A 173 -7.83 11.09 -1.72
N GLN A 174 -8.21 10.35 -2.76
CA GLN A 174 -8.25 10.86 -4.13
C GLN A 174 -9.65 10.70 -4.71
N THR A 175 -10.05 11.62 -5.58
CA THR A 175 -11.27 11.48 -6.38
C THR A 175 -10.92 10.79 -7.69
N THR A 176 -11.71 9.78 -8.08
CA THR A 176 -11.53 9.10 -9.36
C THR A 176 -11.73 10.07 -10.53
N LYS A 177 -10.90 9.90 -11.56
CA LYS A 177 -10.96 10.70 -12.79
C LYS A 177 -11.72 9.91 -13.86
N PRO A 178 -12.47 10.58 -14.75
CA PRO A 178 -13.10 9.90 -15.87
C PRO A 178 -12.04 9.19 -16.72
N PRO A 179 -12.37 8.04 -17.32
CA PRO A 179 -11.48 7.40 -18.29
C PRO A 179 -11.18 8.41 -19.40
N LYS A 180 -9.90 8.51 -19.80
CA LYS A 180 -9.51 9.35 -20.93
C LYS A 180 -10.22 8.80 -22.18
N LYS A 181 -11.11 9.58 -22.80
CA LYS A 181 -11.75 9.18 -24.06
C LYS A 181 -10.66 8.86 -25.08
N LYS A 182 -10.72 7.67 -25.68
CA LYS A 182 -9.92 7.39 -26.87
C LYS A 182 -10.45 8.25 -28.01
N LEU A 183 -9.55 8.89 -28.75
CA LEU A 183 -9.91 9.67 -29.94
C LEU A 183 -10.59 8.70 -30.94
N GLY A 184 -11.85 8.93 -31.30
CA GLY A 184 -12.58 8.11 -32.29
C GLY A 184 -13.62 7.12 -31.75
N GLU A 185 -13.80 6.97 -30.44
CA GLU A 185 -14.95 6.22 -29.92
C GLU A 185 -16.23 7.07 -30.05
N GLU A 186 -17.09 6.71 -30.99
CA GLU A 186 -18.43 7.27 -31.11
C GLU A 186 -19.19 7.12 -29.79
N ALA A 187 -19.98 8.14 -29.47
CA ALA A 187 -20.76 8.22 -28.24
C ALA A 187 -21.99 7.32 -28.32
N SER A 188 -21.79 6.00 -28.35
CA SER A 188 -22.83 5.09 -27.85
C SER A 188 -23.11 5.44 -26.39
N GLU A 189 -24.34 5.21 -25.92
CA GLU A 189 -24.92 5.65 -24.63
C GLU A 189 -24.10 5.21 -23.40
N LYS A 190 -22.93 5.83 -23.21
CA LYS A 190 -22.01 5.55 -22.11
C LYS A 190 -22.61 6.17 -20.87
N LYS A 191 -22.98 5.32 -19.92
CA LYS A 191 -23.40 5.70 -18.55
C LYS A 191 -22.51 6.85 -18.06
N GLU A 192 -23.14 7.92 -17.59
CA GLU A 192 -22.44 9.09 -17.08
C GLU A 192 -21.45 8.69 -15.98
N PHE A 193 -20.18 9.09 -16.13
CA PHE A 193 -19.16 8.79 -15.13
C PHE A 193 -19.42 9.62 -13.87
N VAL A 194 -19.71 8.95 -12.76
CA VAL A 194 -19.85 9.59 -11.44
C VAL A 194 -18.53 9.47 -10.68
N PRO A 195 -17.82 10.59 -10.43
CA PRO A 195 -16.60 10.58 -9.62
C PRO A 195 -16.89 10.10 -8.19
N TRP A 196 -15.94 9.38 -7.60
CA TRP A 196 -16.05 8.89 -6.22
C TRP A 196 -14.69 8.94 -5.52
N GLN A 197 -14.69 9.02 -4.19
CA GLN A 197 -13.48 9.11 -3.40
C GLN A 197 -12.92 7.73 -3.05
N LYS A 198 -11.60 7.61 -3.07
CA LYS A 198 -10.90 6.36 -2.86
C LYS A 198 -9.60 6.52 -2.09
N ILE A 199 -9.17 5.43 -1.48
CA ILE A 199 -7.83 5.26 -0.89
C ILE A 199 -7.14 4.10 -1.62
N ASN A 200 -5.96 4.36 -2.20
CA ASN A 200 -5.16 3.31 -2.83
C ASN A 200 -4.28 2.61 -1.77
N VAL A 201 -4.40 1.30 -1.66
CA VAL A 201 -3.66 0.48 -0.70
C VAL A 201 -2.85 -0.56 -1.45
N LYS A 202 -1.54 -0.64 -1.19
CA LYS A 202 -0.66 -1.64 -1.81
C LYS A 202 -0.70 -2.94 -1.03
N LEU A 203 -0.72 -4.09 -1.70
CA LEU A 203 -0.48 -5.35 -1.02
C LEU A 203 0.97 -5.41 -0.54
N ASN A 204 1.18 -6.04 0.62
CA ASN A 204 2.52 -6.39 1.06
C ASN A 204 3.10 -7.48 0.16
N LYS A 205 4.39 -7.32 -0.17
CA LYS A 205 5.14 -8.23 -1.05
C LYS A 205 6.39 -8.70 -0.33
N GLN A 206 6.78 -9.93 -0.60
CA GLN A 206 8.07 -10.44 -0.19
C GLN A 206 9.15 -9.91 -1.13
N TYR A 207 10.16 -9.24 -0.57
CA TYR A 207 11.34 -8.85 -1.33
C TYR A 207 12.34 -10.00 -1.32
N VAL A 208 12.72 -10.48 -2.51
CA VAL A 208 13.79 -11.48 -2.67
C VAL A 208 15.02 -10.74 -3.19
N LYS A 209 16.08 -10.71 -2.39
CA LYS A 209 17.33 -10.01 -2.74
C LYS A 209 17.90 -10.55 -4.06
N GLY A 210 18.25 -9.66 -4.97
CA GLY A 210 18.83 -10.02 -6.28
C GLY A 210 17.81 -10.37 -7.36
N LYS A 211 16.51 -10.28 -7.06
CA LYS A 211 15.43 -10.37 -8.04
C LYS A 211 14.68 -9.06 -8.12
N ASP A 212 14.09 -8.79 -9.28
CA ASP A 212 13.20 -7.66 -9.44
C ASP A 212 12.00 -7.76 -8.50
N SER A 213 11.54 -6.62 -7.99
CA SER A 213 10.37 -6.55 -7.09
C SER A 213 9.07 -7.09 -7.70
N SER A 214 9.06 -7.36 -9.01
CA SER A 214 7.99 -8.03 -9.75
C SER A 214 8.01 -9.54 -9.65
N GLU A 215 9.09 -10.17 -9.18
CA GLU A 215 9.20 -11.63 -9.02
C GLU A 215 8.93 -12.11 -7.58
N GLY A 216 8.79 -11.19 -6.63
CA GLY A 216 8.46 -11.52 -5.25
C GLY A 216 7.01 -11.96 -5.09
N GLY A 217 6.76 -13.01 -4.30
CA GLY A 217 5.40 -13.42 -3.93
C GLY A 217 4.69 -12.37 -3.07
N LEU A 218 3.36 -12.49 -2.96
CA LEU A 218 2.60 -11.70 -2.00
C LEU A 218 2.86 -12.20 -0.58
N SER A 219 2.98 -11.26 0.36
CA SER A 219 3.10 -11.56 1.80
C SER A 219 1.92 -11.02 2.60
N THR A 220 0.88 -10.55 1.91
CA THR A 220 -0.39 -10.18 2.54
C THR A 220 -1.12 -11.46 2.91
N LEU A 221 -1.54 -11.59 4.16
CA LEU A 221 -2.31 -12.76 4.61
C LEU A 221 -3.79 -12.53 4.33
N ILE A 222 -4.45 -13.52 3.74
CA ILE A 222 -5.88 -13.46 3.41
C ILE A 222 -6.60 -14.47 4.29
N TYR A 223 -7.56 -14.01 5.08
CA TYR A 223 -8.44 -14.86 5.88
C TYR A 223 -9.85 -14.81 5.32
N TYR A 224 -10.60 -15.88 5.55
CA TYR A 224 -11.99 -15.97 5.13
C TYR A 224 -12.89 -16.39 6.30
N GLY A 225 -13.93 -15.60 6.55
CA GLY A 225 -14.88 -15.85 7.63
C GLY A 225 -14.20 -15.84 9.00
N GLU A 226 -14.32 -16.98 9.70
CA GLU A 226 -13.75 -17.20 11.04
C GLU A 226 -12.54 -18.15 11.01
N ASN A 227 -11.99 -18.44 9.82
CA ASN A 227 -10.82 -19.33 9.70
C ASN A 227 -9.59 -18.72 10.38
N GLU A 228 -8.93 -19.50 11.24
CA GLU A 228 -7.71 -19.09 11.93
C GLU A 228 -6.46 -19.15 11.04
N GLU A 229 -6.49 -20.00 10.01
CA GLU A 229 -5.37 -20.14 9.06
C GLU A 229 -5.60 -19.27 7.81
N PRO A 230 -4.55 -18.61 7.30
CA PRO A 230 -4.67 -17.81 6.09
C PRO A 230 -4.74 -18.71 4.83
N GLU A 231 -5.51 -18.27 3.86
CA GLU A 231 -5.60 -18.87 2.53
C GLU A 231 -4.27 -18.73 1.77
N GLU A 232 -3.90 -19.76 1.00
CA GLU A 232 -2.69 -19.74 0.17
C GLU A 232 -2.88 -18.87 -1.07
N THR A 233 -2.48 -17.59 -1.00
CA THR A 233 -2.61 -16.64 -2.11
C THR A 233 -1.26 -16.08 -2.57
N PRO A 234 -0.42 -16.85 -3.29
CA PRO A 234 0.90 -16.41 -3.70
C PRO A 234 0.90 -15.26 -4.73
N ASN A 235 -0.20 -15.10 -5.49
CA ASN A 235 -0.32 -14.11 -6.57
C ASN A 235 -1.68 -13.38 -6.54
N ILE A 236 -1.82 -12.37 -7.40
CA ILE A 236 -3.00 -11.49 -7.45
C ILE A 236 -4.27 -12.26 -7.85
N THR A 237 -4.19 -13.17 -8.82
CA THR A 237 -5.37 -13.94 -9.24
C THR A 237 -5.90 -14.85 -8.13
N ASP A 238 -5.03 -15.33 -7.24
CA ASP A 238 -5.47 -16.10 -6.08
C ASP A 238 -6.17 -15.21 -5.05
N VAL A 239 -5.65 -14.00 -4.79
CA VAL A 239 -6.33 -13.04 -3.91
C VAL A 239 -7.71 -12.66 -4.47
N GLU A 240 -7.83 -12.46 -5.78
CA GLU A 240 -9.10 -12.11 -6.46
C GLU A 240 -10.20 -13.17 -6.29
N LYS A 241 -9.86 -14.45 -6.02
CA LYS A 241 -10.84 -15.51 -5.74
C LYS A 241 -11.60 -15.29 -4.43
N HIS A 242 -10.95 -14.64 -3.45
CA HIS A 242 -11.52 -14.42 -2.12
C HIS A 242 -11.97 -12.96 -1.96
N PHE A 243 -11.16 -12.02 -2.43
CA PHE A 243 -11.36 -10.58 -2.30
C PHE A 243 -11.67 -9.95 -3.66
N GLY A 244 -12.92 -9.58 -3.88
CA GLY A 244 -13.42 -9.02 -5.13
C GLY A 244 -14.54 -8.01 -4.94
N TYR A 245 -15.06 -7.49 -6.06
CA TYR A 245 -16.17 -6.55 -6.07
C TYR A 245 -17.41 -7.14 -5.36
N GLY A 246 -18.03 -6.36 -4.46
CA GLY A 246 -19.21 -6.77 -3.70
C GLY A 246 -18.92 -7.64 -2.47
N CYS A 247 -17.66 -7.82 -2.08
CA CYS A 247 -17.32 -8.46 -0.82
C CYS A 247 -17.42 -7.48 0.37
N THR A 248 -17.40 -8.02 1.58
CA THR A 248 -17.15 -7.25 2.81
C THR A 248 -15.87 -7.76 3.45
N ALA A 249 -14.96 -6.86 3.82
CA ALA A 249 -13.67 -7.23 4.40
C ALA A 249 -13.19 -6.23 5.47
N LYS A 250 -12.37 -6.72 6.39
CA LYS A 250 -11.53 -5.93 7.31
C LYS A 250 -10.09 -5.92 6.81
N PHE A 251 -9.39 -4.83 7.06
CA PHE A 251 -8.01 -4.65 6.63
C PHE A 251 -7.12 -4.31 7.82
N ILE A 252 -5.93 -4.90 7.84
CA ILE A 252 -4.82 -4.42 8.67
C ILE A 252 -3.90 -3.60 7.77
N ILE A 253 -3.90 -2.27 7.94
CA ILE A 253 -3.20 -1.32 7.07
C ILE A 253 -2.03 -0.69 7.82
N SER A 254 -0.83 -0.77 7.25
CA SER A 254 0.37 -0.11 7.74
C SER A 254 0.66 1.19 6.98
N PHE A 255 0.96 2.24 7.74
CA PHE A 255 1.49 3.50 7.24
C PHE A 255 2.99 3.31 7.03
N THR A 256 3.40 3.04 5.80
CA THR A 256 4.76 2.52 5.55
C THR A 256 5.78 3.60 5.26
N ARG A 257 5.48 4.54 4.37
CA ARG A 257 6.41 5.57 3.93
C ARG A 257 5.71 6.72 3.24
N VAL A 258 6.33 7.89 3.28
CA VAL A 258 6.06 9.02 2.40
C VAL A 258 7.11 9.01 1.31
N HIS A 259 6.67 8.88 0.06
CA HIS A 259 7.51 8.99 -1.12
C HIS A 259 7.56 10.44 -1.56
N ILE A 260 8.75 11.00 -1.75
CA ILE A 260 8.94 12.28 -2.41
C ILE A 260 9.60 12.01 -3.76
N ASP A 261 8.91 12.32 -4.85
CA ASP A 261 9.48 12.32 -6.20
C ASP A 261 10.47 13.49 -6.32
N LYS A 262 11.73 13.24 -6.68
CA LYS A 262 12.75 14.30 -6.75
C LYS A 262 12.56 15.23 -7.96
N ASN A 263 11.92 14.75 -9.03
CA ASN A 263 11.71 15.52 -10.25
C ASN A 263 10.50 16.44 -10.10
N GLU A 264 9.39 15.90 -9.59
CA GLU A 264 8.15 16.67 -9.39
C GLU A 264 8.15 17.43 -8.05
N ASN A 265 9.06 17.09 -7.13
CA ASN A 265 9.02 17.49 -5.72
C ASN A 265 7.67 17.22 -5.04
N THR A 266 7.01 16.12 -5.44
CA THR A 266 5.70 15.74 -4.93
C THR A 266 5.79 14.63 -3.89
N ALA A 267 5.20 14.85 -2.72
CA ALA A 267 5.11 13.91 -1.63
C ALA A 267 3.78 13.13 -1.67
N ARG A 268 3.83 11.80 -1.52
CA ARG A 268 2.67 10.89 -1.47
C ARG A 268 2.81 9.91 -0.33
N PHE A 269 1.75 9.74 0.44
CA PHE A 269 1.70 8.71 1.48
C PHE A 269 1.48 7.33 0.85
N SER A 270 2.23 6.31 1.28
CA SER A 270 2.06 4.93 0.84
C SER A 270 1.51 4.06 1.96
N LEU A 271 0.31 3.53 1.76
CA LEU A 271 -0.32 2.54 2.61
C LEU A 271 -0.01 1.13 2.11
N LYS A 272 0.24 0.20 3.03
CA LYS A 272 0.34 -1.23 2.72
C LYS A 272 -0.67 -2.06 3.52
N CYS A 273 -1.36 -2.97 2.87
CA CYS A 273 -2.20 -3.96 3.51
C CYS A 273 -1.33 -5.13 3.98
N LEU A 274 -1.35 -5.44 5.27
CA LEU A 274 -0.67 -6.58 5.87
C LEU A 274 -1.58 -7.81 5.90
N GLN A 275 -2.86 -7.61 6.18
CA GLN A 275 -3.85 -8.68 6.25
C GLN A 275 -5.20 -8.21 5.70
N ILE A 276 -5.94 -9.12 5.08
CA ILE A 276 -7.32 -8.94 4.64
C ILE A 276 -8.14 -10.06 5.28
N ASN A 277 -9.19 -9.74 6.03
CA ASN A 277 -10.16 -10.73 6.47
C ASN A 277 -11.48 -10.51 5.72
N VAL A 278 -11.80 -11.41 4.80
CA VAL A 278 -13.05 -11.36 4.02
C VAL A 278 -14.17 -11.99 4.84
N THR A 279 -15.04 -11.14 5.39
CA THR A 279 -16.16 -11.57 6.23
C THR A 279 -17.39 -11.97 5.41
N LYS A 280 -17.57 -11.42 4.22
CA LYS A 280 -18.61 -11.83 3.26
C LYS A 280 -18.05 -11.94 1.86
N LYS A 281 -18.25 -13.09 1.22
CA LYS A 281 -17.85 -13.30 -0.18
C LYS A 281 -18.65 -12.40 -1.11
N PRO A 282 -18.07 -12.02 -2.25
CA PRO A 282 -18.82 -11.33 -3.29
C PRO A 282 -19.98 -12.22 -3.74
N ASN A 283 -21.20 -11.67 -3.72
CA ASN A 283 -22.37 -12.31 -4.31
C ASN A 283 -22.26 -12.25 -5.83
N PHE A 284 -21.36 -13.05 -6.41
CA PHE A 284 -21.43 -13.33 -7.82
C PHE A 284 -22.69 -14.16 -8.05
N LYS A 285 -23.80 -13.50 -8.44
CA LYS A 285 -24.76 -14.17 -9.31
C LYS A 285 -23.94 -14.58 -10.53
N LYS A 286 -23.44 -15.83 -10.54
CA LYS A 286 -22.74 -16.37 -11.70
C LYS A 286 -23.63 -16.04 -12.89
N ALA A 287 -23.09 -15.33 -13.88
CA ALA A 287 -23.83 -15.10 -15.11
C ALA A 287 -24.39 -16.45 -15.56
N THR A 288 -25.67 -16.50 -15.89
CA THR A 288 -26.37 -17.75 -16.26
C THR A 288 -25.62 -18.49 -17.37
N SER A 289 -24.87 -17.76 -18.20
CA SER A 289 -23.92 -18.28 -19.21
C SER A 289 -22.83 -19.21 -18.67
N ILE A 290 -22.28 -18.98 -17.47
CA ILE A 290 -21.28 -19.87 -16.86
C ILE A 290 -21.93 -21.16 -16.33
N GLN A 291 -23.22 -21.13 -15.96
CA GLN A 291 -23.98 -22.34 -15.65
C GLN A 291 -24.37 -23.11 -16.92
N LEU A 292 -24.61 -22.41 -18.04
CA LEU A 292 -24.90 -23.00 -19.35
C LEU A 292 -23.69 -23.60 -20.07
N ASN A 293 -22.46 -23.27 -19.66
CA ASN A 293 -21.23 -23.89 -20.18
C ASN A 293 -20.98 -25.31 -19.63
N ARG A 294 -21.82 -25.83 -18.74
CA ARG A 294 -21.96 -27.29 -18.60
C ARG A 294 -22.77 -27.76 -19.80
N ASN A 295 -22.14 -28.53 -20.67
CA ASN A 295 -22.76 -29.10 -21.86
C ASN A 295 -24.07 -29.82 -21.52
N MET A 296 -25.21 -29.11 -21.62
CA MET A 296 -26.55 -29.64 -21.35
C MET A 296 -26.95 -30.73 -22.37
N PHE A 297 -26.15 -30.90 -23.43
CA PHE A 297 -26.30 -31.93 -24.45
C PHE A 297 -25.27 -33.07 -24.33
N SER A 298 -24.41 -33.06 -23.30
CA SER A 298 -23.53 -34.19 -23.06
C SER A 298 -24.33 -35.37 -22.51
N LYS A 299 -24.67 -36.32 -23.39
CA LYS A 299 -25.29 -37.62 -23.06
C LYS A 299 -24.37 -38.56 -22.26
N LYS A 300 -23.49 -38.02 -21.40
CA LYS A 300 -22.74 -38.84 -20.44
C LYS A 300 -23.50 -38.78 -19.12
N LYS A 301 -24.12 -39.91 -18.79
CA LYS A 301 -24.78 -40.16 -17.50
C LYS A 301 -23.89 -39.65 -16.36
N PRO A 302 -24.45 -38.98 -15.34
CA PRO A 302 -23.71 -38.74 -14.12
C PRO A 302 -23.27 -40.09 -13.55
N VAL A 303 -21.96 -40.26 -13.34
CA VAL A 303 -21.46 -41.29 -12.43
C VAL A 303 -21.87 -40.82 -11.05
N VAL A 304 -22.93 -41.43 -10.52
CA VAL A 304 -23.28 -41.33 -9.11
C VAL A 304 -22.14 -42.02 -8.35
N GLU A 305 -21.36 -41.24 -7.60
CA GLU A 305 -20.57 -41.80 -6.50
C GLU A 305 -21.57 -42.32 -5.47
N VAL A 306 -21.62 -43.64 -5.37
CA VAL A 306 -22.34 -44.38 -4.33
C VAL A 306 -21.46 -44.37 -3.09
N GLU A 307 -21.90 -43.70 -2.03
CA GLU A 307 -21.53 -44.06 -0.67
C GLU A 307 -22.78 -44.54 0.10
N VAL A 308 -22.85 -45.87 0.20
CA VAL A 308 -23.24 -46.74 1.32
C VAL A 308 -24.59 -46.53 2.03
N GLU A 309 -25.38 -47.60 1.94
CA GLU A 309 -26.60 -47.98 2.66
C GLU A 309 -26.59 -47.75 4.18
N VAL A 310 -27.70 -47.21 4.73
CA VAL A 310 -28.39 -47.81 5.90
C VAL A 310 -29.91 -47.59 5.75
N ASN A 311 -30.65 -48.71 5.67
CA ASN A 311 -32.10 -48.93 5.90
C ASN A 311 -32.69 -48.16 7.11
N GLN A 312 -33.98 -47.87 7.30
CA GLN A 312 -35.27 -48.23 6.70
C GLN A 312 -36.35 -47.31 7.33
N GLU A 313 -37.44 -47.04 6.58
CA GLU A 313 -38.87 -46.85 7.00
C GLU A 313 -39.20 -45.71 8.01
N ASP A 314 -40.20 -44.83 7.83
CA ASP A 314 -41.56 -44.98 7.29
C ASP A 314 -42.19 -43.61 6.85
N LYS A 315 -42.94 -43.64 5.73
CA LYS A 315 -44.29 -43.08 5.43
C LYS A 315 -44.72 -41.59 5.54
N ASP A 316 -45.37 -41.19 4.43
CA ASP A 316 -46.60 -40.37 4.25
C ASP A 316 -46.53 -38.87 4.60
N ASP A 317 -47.13 -37.89 3.88
CA ASP A 317 -47.95 -37.82 2.68
C ASP A 317 -48.08 -36.32 2.25
N GLU A 318 -48.67 -36.08 1.08
CA GLU A 318 -49.35 -34.85 0.61
C GLU A 318 -48.58 -33.68 -0.08
N GLU A 319 -48.64 -33.72 -1.42
CA GLU A 319 -49.22 -32.74 -2.38
C GLU A 319 -49.28 -31.24 -2.04
N ASP A 320 -48.70 -30.38 -2.92
CA ASP A 320 -49.41 -29.20 -3.44
C ASP A 320 -48.82 -28.77 -4.80
N GLU A 321 -49.72 -28.59 -5.77
CA GLU A 321 -49.47 -28.19 -7.16
C GLU A 321 -49.54 -26.66 -7.30
N GLY A 322 -48.78 -26.10 -8.23
CA GLY A 322 -48.84 -24.68 -8.55
C GLY A 322 -48.01 -24.31 -9.78
N GLU A 323 -48.52 -24.69 -10.96
CA GLU A 323 -48.15 -24.12 -12.24
C GLU A 323 -48.61 -22.66 -12.34
N ASP A 324 -47.76 -21.76 -12.86
CA ASP A 324 -48.25 -20.71 -13.77
C ASP A 324 -47.12 -20.29 -14.73
N GLU A 325 -47.47 -20.34 -16.01
CA GLU A 325 -46.65 -20.05 -17.18
C GLU A 325 -46.72 -18.56 -17.54
N GLY A 326 -45.71 -18.04 -18.26
CA GLY A 326 -45.78 -16.70 -18.82
C GLY A 326 -44.48 -16.24 -19.47
N GLU A 327 -44.21 -16.79 -20.65
CA GLU A 327 -43.22 -16.34 -21.63
C GLU A 327 -43.42 -14.87 -22.04
N ASP A 328 -42.34 -14.11 -22.25
CA ASP A 328 -42.07 -13.56 -23.58
C ASP A 328 -40.64 -12.98 -23.73
N ASN A 329 -40.02 -13.34 -24.85
CA ASN A 329 -38.65 -13.04 -25.28
C ASN A 329 -38.58 -11.78 -26.18
N HIS A 330 -37.46 -11.05 -26.10
CA HIS A 330 -36.76 -10.37 -27.20
C HIS A 330 -35.53 -9.67 -26.59
N ASP A 331 -34.28 -10.11 -26.69
CA ASP A 331 -33.37 -10.41 -27.81
C ASP A 331 -32.99 -9.22 -28.71
N GLU A 332 -31.70 -9.23 -29.11
CA GLU A 332 -30.86 -8.30 -29.88
C GLU A 332 -30.01 -7.33 -29.02
N GLY A 333 -28.68 -7.32 -29.04
CA GLY A 333 -27.70 -8.13 -29.76
C GLY A 333 -26.30 -7.61 -29.41
N ASP A 334 -25.44 -8.48 -28.87
CA ASP A 334 -24.04 -8.19 -28.55
C ASP A 334 -23.18 -8.62 -29.74
N LYS A 335 -22.50 -7.66 -30.38
CA LYS A 335 -21.50 -7.92 -31.42
C LYS A 335 -20.12 -7.72 -30.82
N GLU A 336 -19.49 -8.83 -30.48
CA GLU A 336 -18.04 -8.92 -30.36
C GLU A 336 -17.45 -8.96 -31.78
N GLU A 337 -16.78 -7.87 -32.20
CA GLU A 337 -15.81 -7.93 -33.29
C GLU A 337 -14.41 -7.91 -32.68
N GLU A 338 -13.78 -9.09 -32.75
CA GLU A 338 -12.32 -9.24 -32.74
C GLU A 338 -11.79 -8.59 -34.02
N ASP A 339 -10.97 -7.54 -33.89
CA ASP A 339 -10.21 -6.99 -35.01
C ASP A 339 -8.71 -7.10 -34.73
N GLU A 340 -8.09 -8.04 -35.43
CA GLU A 340 -6.65 -8.25 -35.54
C GLU A 340 -6.06 -7.18 -36.47
N GLY A 341 -5.68 -6.04 -35.90
CA GLY A 341 -4.91 -5.00 -36.60
C GLY A 341 -3.40 -5.16 -36.39
N GLU A 342 -2.76 -6.04 -37.17
CA GLU A 342 -1.37 -5.80 -37.60
C GLU A 342 -1.36 -4.51 -38.44
N GLU A 343 -0.62 -3.48 -38.03
CA GLU A 343 0.16 -2.71 -38.99
C GLU A 343 1.27 -1.86 -38.33
N ASP A 344 2.38 -1.92 -39.06
CA ASP A 344 3.68 -1.30 -38.96
C ASP A 344 3.60 0.24 -38.89
N ASN A 345 4.36 0.86 -37.98
CA ASN A 345 5.11 2.09 -38.32
C ASN A 345 6.08 2.53 -37.22
N GLN A 346 7.35 2.33 -37.54
CA GLN A 346 8.43 3.33 -37.56
C GLN A 346 8.46 4.40 -36.45
N ASP A 347 9.39 4.17 -35.53
CA ASP A 347 10.57 5.01 -35.32
C ASP A 347 10.45 6.49 -35.77
N LYS A 348 10.41 7.40 -34.79
CA LYS A 348 11.08 8.70 -34.89
C LYS A 348 11.25 9.36 -33.53
N ASP A 349 12.44 9.12 -32.97
CA ASP A 349 13.20 10.13 -32.24
C ASP A 349 13.16 11.48 -32.96
N LYS A 350 12.86 12.56 -32.24
CA LYS A 350 13.44 13.88 -32.53
C LYS A 350 13.52 14.74 -31.29
N LYS A 351 14.73 14.75 -30.73
CA LYS A 351 15.39 15.89 -30.10
C LYS A 351 15.22 17.14 -30.98
N GLU A 352 14.74 18.22 -30.39
CA GLU A 352 15.11 19.58 -30.77
C GLU A 352 15.40 20.35 -29.48
N THR A 353 16.68 20.45 -29.15
CA THR A 353 17.21 21.43 -28.19
C THR A 353 17.91 22.47 -29.04
N GLN A 354 17.31 23.64 -29.16
CA GLN A 354 17.97 24.80 -29.75
C GLN A 354 19.11 25.23 -28.83
N LYS A 355 20.29 25.26 -29.43
CA LYS A 355 21.54 25.81 -28.93
C LYS A 355 21.59 27.25 -29.44
N GLU A 356 21.40 28.23 -28.56
CA GLU A 356 21.89 29.59 -28.80
C GLU A 356 23.15 29.78 -27.96
N GLU A 357 24.27 29.88 -28.66
CA GLU A 357 25.52 30.43 -28.18
C GLU A 357 25.39 31.96 -28.15
N THR A 358 25.84 32.59 -27.08
CA THR A 358 26.37 33.96 -27.17
C THR A 358 27.62 34.04 -26.30
N GLN A 359 28.66 34.58 -26.91
CA GLN A 359 30.04 34.68 -26.46
C GLN A 359 30.23 35.64 -25.27
N GLU A 360 31.23 35.26 -24.47
CA GLU A 360 32.34 36.05 -23.89
C GLU A 360 32.24 37.58 -23.91
N GLU A 361 32.33 38.19 -22.72
CA GLU A 361 33.32 39.22 -22.44
C GLU A 361 33.93 38.97 -21.04
N GLU A 362 35.26 38.91 -21.01
CA GLU A 362 36.13 39.14 -19.86
C GLU A 362 35.99 40.62 -19.44
N ASP A 363 36.00 40.94 -18.15
CA ASP A 363 37.18 41.56 -17.52
C ASP A 363 36.97 41.97 -16.04
N GLU A 364 38.09 41.83 -15.34
CA GLU A 364 38.65 42.61 -14.24
C GLU A 364 37.97 42.79 -12.87
N GLU A 365 38.77 42.34 -11.90
CA GLU A 365 38.96 42.70 -10.50
C GLU A 365 38.49 44.12 -10.08
N GLU A 366 37.89 44.21 -8.89
CA GLU A 366 38.42 45.13 -7.87
C GLU A 366 38.00 44.72 -6.46
N GLU A 367 39.00 44.70 -5.58
CA GLU A 367 38.91 44.62 -4.14
C GLU A 367 38.18 45.84 -3.57
N GLU A 368 37.38 45.66 -2.52
CA GLU A 368 37.37 46.67 -1.46
C GLU A 368 37.10 46.01 -0.10
N GLU A 369 38.16 46.03 0.71
CA GLU A 369 38.09 45.95 2.16
C GLU A 369 37.17 47.05 2.71
N THR A 370 36.35 46.74 3.72
CA THR A 370 36.10 47.75 4.75
C THR A 370 35.89 47.13 6.12
N GLN A 371 36.47 47.84 7.07
CA GLN A 371 36.86 47.42 8.40
C GLN A 371 35.71 47.52 9.42
N GLU A 372 35.85 46.65 10.43
CA GLU A 372 35.59 46.82 11.86
C GLU A 372 34.63 47.93 12.33
N GLU A 373 33.56 47.52 13.02
CA GLU A 373 33.15 48.21 14.24
C GLU A 373 33.01 47.20 15.39
N VAL A 374 33.98 47.26 16.29
CA VAL A 374 34.11 46.48 17.51
C VAL A 374 33.18 47.07 18.58
N VAL A 375 32.05 46.42 18.86
CA VAL A 375 31.29 46.71 20.10
C VAL A 375 31.86 45.85 21.23
N VAL A 376 32.75 46.47 22.01
CA VAL A 376 33.27 45.96 23.28
C VAL A 376 32.12 45.83 24.29
N VAL A 377 31.59 44.62 24.48
CA VAL A 377 30.77 44.30 25.65
C VAL A 377 31.67 43.73 26.74
N VAL A 378 31.86 44.57 27.74
CA VAL A 378 32.65 44.38 28.96
C VAL A 378 32.23 43.09 29.69
N PRO A 379 33.18 42.22 30.10
CA PRO A 379 32.87 41.06 30.94
C PRO A 379 32.54 41.49 32.38
N PRO A 380 31.48 40.96 33.01
CA PRO A 380 31.21 41.23 34.42
C PRO A 380 32.27 40.59 35.32
N LYS A 381 32.81 41.42 36.22
CA LYS A 381 33.76 41.10 37.28
C LYS A 381 33.33 39.87 38.10
N LYS A 382 34.31 39.01 38.37
CA LYS A 382 34.28 37.96 39.38
C LYS A 382 34.05 38.55 40.78
N THR A 383 33.11 37.98 41.52
CA THR A 383 33.10 37.98 43.00
C THR A 383 33.23 36.54 43.51
N PRO A 384 33.91 36.31 44.65
CA PRO A 384 34.37 35.00 45.07
C PRO A 384 33.30 34.28 45.91
N VAL A 385 33.02 33.01 45.62
CA VAL A 385 32.22 32.15 46.50
C VAL A 385 32.88 30.78 46.70
N LYS A 386 33.39 30.64 47.93
CA LYS A 386 33.56 29.46 48.80
C LYS A 386 33.64 28.05 48.19
N ASN A 387 34.80 27.44 48.47
CA ASN A 387 35.08 26.02 48.64
C ASN A 387 33.91 25.19 49.21
N VAL A 388 33.58 24.10 48.53
CA VAL A 388 32.92 22.90 49.10
C VAL A 388 33.64 21.65 48.52
N PRO A 389 33.88 20.59 49.31
CA PRO A 389 34.99 19.67 49.09
C PRO A 389 34.69 18.49 48.16
N LYS A 390 35.78 17.98 47.56
CA LYS A 390 35.87 16.76 46.76
C LYS A 390 35.28 15.55 47.50
N LYS A 391 34.33 14.86 46.87
CA LYS A 391 33.91 13.51 47.25
C LYS A 391 34.82 12.48 46.60
N GLU A 392 35.37 11.64 47.45
CA GLU A 392 36.35 10.60 47.20
C GLU A 392 35.73 9.41 46.44
N VAL A 393 36.47 8.91 45.45
CA VAL A 393 36.14 7.74 44.65
C VAL A 393 36.52 6.48 45.43
N GLN A 394 35.55 5.67 45.84
CA GLN A 394 35.82 4.35 46.40
C GLN A 394 35.98 3.31 45.27
N LYS A 395 37.19 2.74 45.17
CA LYS A 395 37.50 1.54 44.39
C LYS A 395 36.87 0.32 45.06
N LYS A 396 36.09 -0.47 44.31
CA LYS A 396 35.67 -1.82 44.72
C LYS A 396 36.79 -2.82 44.41
N THR A 397 37.29 -3.46 45.47
CA THR A 397 38.18 -4.63 45.41
C THR A 397 37.35 -5.89 45.14
N VAL A 398 37.79 -6.67 44.15
CA VAL A 398 37.29 -8.00 43.83
C VAL A 398 37.88 -9.02 44.80
N VAL A 399 37.04 -9.77 45.52
CA VAL A 399 37.45 -10.94 46.28
C VAL A 399 37.07 -12.19 45.49
N LYS A 400 38.10 -12.94 45.06
CA LYS A 400 37.99 -14.34 44.61
C LYS A 400 37.60 -15.20 45.82
N LYS A 401 36.58 -16.04 45.66
CA LYS A 401 36.37 -17.21 46.53
C LYS A 401 36.95 -18.44 45.86
N THR A 402 37.64 -19.20 46.70
CA THR A 402 38.16 -20.56 46.54
C THR A 402 37.08 -21.57 46.27
#